data_AF-A0A453NGG7-F1
#
_entry.id   AF-A0A453NGG7-F1
#
_cell.length_a   1.000
_cell.length_b   1.000
_cell.length_c   1.000
_cell.angle_alpha   90.00
_cell.angle_beta   90.00
_cell.angle_gamma   90.00
#
_symmetry.space_group_name_H-M   'P 1'
#
loop_
_entity.id
_entity.type
_entity.pdbx_description
1 polymer ?
#
loop_
_entity_poly.entity_id
_entity_poly.type
_entity_poly.pdbx_seq_one_letter_code
_entity_poly.pdbx_strand_id
1 'polypeptide(L)' 'ALACHASGVMAQQLAELFIGGLPDHIRVDVELRGPQDLQTAMYYARAFERRVVAIQ' A
#
# COMPACT_ATOMS: atom_id res chain seq x y z
N ALA A 1 -1.79 19.97 -21.46
CA ALA A 1 -1.24 18.83 -20.68
C ALA A 1 -1.87 18.78 -19.26
N LEU A 2 -3.20 18.58 -19.16
CA LEU A 2 -3.91 18.49 -17.87
C LEU A 2 -4.25 17.05 -17.46
N ALA A 3 -4.17 16.09 -18.38
CA ALA A 3 -4.62 14.71 -18.17
C ALA A 3 -3.68 13.85 -17.28
N CYS A 4 -2.45 14.29 -17.02
CA CYS A 4 -1.50 13.53 -16.21
C CYS A 4 -1.76 13.62 -14.69
N HIS A 5 -2.59 14.57 -14.22
CA HIS A 5 -2.86 14.74 -12.80
C HIS A 5 -4.00 13.84 -12.27
N ALA A 6 -4.93 13.42 -13.12
CA ALA A 6 -6.05 12.58 -12.70
C ALA A 6 -5.63 11.12 -12.46
N SER A 7 -4.66 10.60 -13.22
CA SER A 7 -4.15 9.24 -13.05
C SER A 7 -3.35 9.06 -11.75
N GLY A 8 -2.58 10.07 -11.33
CA GLY A 8 -1.86 10.05 -10.06
C GLY A 8 -2.79 10.05 -8.84
N VAL A 9 -3.83 10.89 -8.86
CA VAL A 9 -4.85 10.93 -7.80
C VAL A 9 -5.59 9.58 -7.71
N MET A 10 -5.96 8.98 -8.85
CA MET A 10 -6.57 7.65 -8.87
C MET A 10 -5.62 6.56 -8.34
N ALA A 11 -4.32 6.64 -8.65
CA ALA A 11 -3.33 5.67 -8.19
C ALA A 11 -3.16 5.70 -6.67
N GLN A 12 -3.11 6.91 -6.08
CA GLN A 12 -3.01 7.08 -4.64
C GLN A 12 -4.30 6.64 -3.93
N GLN A 13 -5.48 6.98 -4.46
CA GLN A 13 -6.76 6.54 -3.88
C GLN A 13 -6.90 5.02 -3.85
N LEU A 14 -6.45 4.33 -4.90
CA LEU A 14 -6.43 2.86 -4.93
C LEU A 14 -5.46 2.28 -3.89
N ALA A 15 -4.31 2.93 -3.70
CA ALA A 15 -3.36 2.54 -2.65
C ALA A 15 -4.00 2.70 -1.26
N GLU A 16 -4.61 3.84 -0.97
CA GLU A 16 -5.28 4.13 0.31
C GLU A 16 -6.41 3.15 0.60
N LEU A 17 -7.24 2.83 -0.40
CA LEU A 17 -8.31 1.84 -0.26
C LEU A 17 -7.76 0.45 0.06
N PHE A 18 -6.69 0.04 -0.62
CA PHE A 18 -6.03 -1.25 -0.37
C PHE A 18 -5.43 -1.30 1.04
N ILE A 19 -4.70 -0.25 1.46
CA ILE A 19 -4.07 -0.15 2.78
C ILE A 19 -5.12 -0.21 3.89
N GLY A 20 -6.24 0.50 3.72
CA GLY A 20 -7.36 0.49 4.69
C GLY A 20 -8.00 -0.90 4.88
N GLY A 21 -7.84 -1.81 3.93
CA GLY A 21 -8.33 -3.20 4.01
C GLY A 21 -7.35 -4.18 4.66
N LEU A 22 -6.12 -3.77 5.00
CA LEU A 22 -5.11 -4.66 5.57
C LEU A 22 -5.34 -4.92 7.08
N PRO A 23 -4.92 -6.10 7.60
CA PRO A 23 -4.85 -6.35 9.03
C PRO A 23 -3.97 -5.30 9.74
N ASP A 24 -4.36 -4.89 10.95
CA ASP A 24 -3.76 -3.74 11.65
C ASP A 24 -2.22 -3.79 11.75
N HIS A 25 -1.67 -4.96 12.10
CA HIS A 25 -0.23 -5.17 12.24
C HIS A 25 0.55 -5.10 10.92
N ILE A 26 -0.10 -5.31 9.77
CA ILE A 26 0.49 -5.10 8.44
C ILE A 26 0.24 -3.66 7.99
N ARG A 27 -0.97 -3.14 8.24
CA ARG A 27 -1.41 -1.81 7.84
C ARG A 27 -0.48 -0.72 8.36
N VAL A 28 -0.17 -0.73 9.66
CA VAL A 28 0.72 0.27 10.29
C VAL A 28 2.10 0.26 9.62
N ASP A 29 2.65 -0.92 9.34
CA ASP A 29 3.94 -1.07 8.69
C ASP A 29 3.93 -0.56 7.23
N VAL A 30 2.83 -0.76 6.49
CA VAL A 30 2.67 -0.24 5.13
C VAL A 30 2.45 1.28 5.12
N GLU A 31 1.65 1.82 6.04
CA GLU A 31 1.42 3.26 6.21
C GLU A 31 2.73 4.01 6.46
N LEU A 32 3.62 3.46 7.31
CA LEU A 32 4.95 4.03 7.58
C LEU A 32 5.84 4.11 6.33
N ARG A 33 5.57 3.32 5.28
CA ARG A 33 6.32 3.37 4.02
C ARG A 33 5.78 4.39 3.02
N GLY A 34 4.54 4.86 3.20
CA GLY A 34 3.91 5.87 2.35
C GLY A 34 3.89 5.53 0.83
N PRO A 35 3.37 4.36 0.42
CA PRO A 35 3.30 3.99 -1.00
C PRO A 35 2.44 4.98 -1.79
N GLN A 36 2.90 5.34 -3.01
CA GLN A 36 2.23 6.32 -3.87
C GLN A 36 1.22 5.70 -4.84
N ASP A 37 1.25 4.37 -4.98
CA ASP A 37 0.40 3.62 -5.88
C ASP A 37 0.09 2.23 -5.31
N LEU A 38 -0.92 1.60 -5.91
CA LEU A 38 -1.39 0.27 -5.52
C LEU A 38 -0.29 -0.79 -5.61
N GLN A 39 0.56 -0.74 -6.64
CA GLN A 39 1.58 -1.77 -6.86
C GLN A 39 2.61 -1.76 -5.72
N THR A 40 3.03 -0.57 -5.30
CA THR A 40 3.96 -0.37 -4.19
C THR A 40 3.33 -0.77 -2.85
N ALA A 41 2.05 -0.43 -2.64
CA ALA A 41 1.31 -0.85 -1.45
C ALA A 41 1.19 -2.39 -1.34
N MET A 42 0.87 -3.06 -2.45
CA MET A 42 0.80 -4.53 -2.51
C MET A 42 2.16 -5.18 -2.28
N TYR A 43 3.23 -4.62 -2.85
CA TYR A 43 4.59 -5.10 -2.63
C TYR A 43 4.97 -5.07 -1.14
N TYR A 44 4.72 -3.95 -0.45
CA TYR A 44 5.00 -3.84 0.98
C TYR A 44 4.14 -4.77 1.81
N ALA A 45 2.83 -4.83 1.57
CA ALA A 45 1.94 -5.75 2.28
C ALA A 45 2.46 -7.19 2.20
N ARG A 46 2.84 -7.66 1.00
CA ARG A 46 3.40 -9.00 0.80
C ARG A 46 4.73 -9.23 1.52
N ALA A 47 5.58 -8.21 1.59
CA ALA A 47 6.85 -8.29 2.31
C ALA A 47 6.63 -8.43 3.83
N PHE A 48 5.70 -7.66 4.39
CA PHE A 48 5.36 -7.71 5.81
C PHE A 48 4.63 -9.00 6.20
N GLU A 49 3.72 -9.52 5.36
CA GLU A 49 3.12 -10.85 5.53
C GLU A 49 4.19 -11.94 5.69
N ARG A 50 5.19 -11.96 4.80
CA ARG A 50 6.27 -12.96 4.84
C ARG A 50 7.12 -12.85 6.11
N ARG A 51 7.32 -11.64 6.63
CA ARG A 51 8.04 -11.41 7.88
C ARG A 51 7.28 -11.98 9.08
N VAL A 52 5.96 -11.81 9.13
CA VAL A 52 5.12 -12.36 10.21
C VAL A 52 5.20 -13.90 10.23
N VAL A 53 5.10 -14.54 9.06
CA VAL A 53 5.18 -16.01 8.94
C VAL A 53 6.55 -16.55 9.36
N ALA A 54 7.64 -15.82 9.09
CA ALA A 54 8.98 -16.26 9.45
C ALA A 54 9.32 -16.12 10.95
N ILE A 55 8.50 -15.40 11.72
CA ILE A 55 8.69 -15.17 13.16
C ILE A 55 7.83 -16.15 14.01
N GLN A 56 6.92 -16.89 13.38
CA GLN A 56 6.08 -17.93 14.01
C GLN A 56 6.78 -19.29 13.97
#